data_AF-A0A7Z2PZG6-F1
#
_entry.id   AF-A0A7Z2PZG6-F1
#
_cell.length_a   1.000
_cell.length_b   1.000
_cell.length_c   1.000
_cell.angle_alpha   90.00
_cell.angle_beta   90.00
_cell.angle_gamma   90.00
#
_symmetry.space_group_name_H-M   'P 1'
#
loop_
_entity.id
_entity.type
_entity.pdbx_description
1 polymer ?
#
loop_
_entity_poly.entity_id
_entity_poly.type
_entity_poly.pdbx_seq_one_letter_code
_entity_poly.pdbx_strand_id
1 'polypeptide(L)'
;MNRFRNYLRQAIRAAACISMLGSPLAAAADTVEVAPGVQVTKRSYTAPTNEQPFFGFAAKNSEEKASDEKFVSAIIGATGSREKAFEEITMRGWRAVNTGKIREAALRFNQAFLISPEQSSLYHGFAVVAQFRFNDLDAANELFKIALKQPNPVKALRADYGRFLLIAKRPREAQPVLEQAVKDSPDLGDAWTNLAVARFQNGDAAAACAAADEAGKKRPSNNSGDDLMTVRKAAQCK
;
A
#
# COMPACT_ATOMS: atom_id res chain seq x y z
N MET A 1 17.99 -13.03 -38.48
CA MET A 1 18.18 -14.48 -38.70
C MET A 1 18.91 -15.05 -37.50
N ASN A 2 18.19 -15.48 -36.48
CA ASN A 2 17.62 -16.82 -36.37
C ASN A 2 18.68 -17.84 -35.92
N ARG A 3 18.72 -18.14 -34.62
CA ARG A 3 19.08 -19.47 -34.12
C ARG A 3 18.14 -19.88 -32.99
N PHE A 4 16.96 -20.32 -33.42
CA PHE A 4 16.20 -21.37 -32.77
C PHE A 4 17.05 -22.64 -32.57
N ARG A 5 16.76 -23.36 -31.47
CA ARG A 5 17.08 -24.77 -31.14
C ARG A 5 18.54 -25.11 -30.85
N ASN A 6 18.79 -25.61 -29.64
CA ASN A 6 19.01 -27.04 -29.48
C ASN A 6 18.73 -27.52 -28.05
N TYR A 7 17.80 -28.47 -27.98
CA TYR A 7 17.51 -29.36 -26.86
C TYR A 7 18.31 -30.67 -27.04
N LEU A 8 18.51 -31.36 -25.91
CA LEU A 8 18.65 -32.81 -25.71
C LEU A 8 20.04 -33.45 -25.54
N ARG A 9 20.20 -33.97 -24.31
CA ARG A 9 20.79 -35.26 -23.85
C ARG A 9 22.30 -35.40 -23.81
N GLN A 10 22.80 -35.67 -22.60
CA GLN A 10 23.43 -36.95 -22.27
C GLN A 10 23.11 -37.36 -20.83
N ALA A 11 22.99 -38.67 -20.66
CA ALA A 11 22.43 -39.35 -19.50
C ALA A 11 23.50 -39.87 -18.53
N ILE A 12 23.16 -39.81 -17.24
CA ILE A 12 23.43 -40.77 -16.16
C ILE A 12 24.89 -41.23 -15.95
N ARG A 13 25.47 -40.78 -14.83
CA ARG A 13 26.15 -41.67 -13.88
C ARG A 13 25.72 -41.32 -12.46
N ALA A 14 25.08 -42.28 -11.81
CA ALA A 14 24.66 -42.22 -10.42
C ALA A 14 25.87 -42.34 -9.49
N ALA A 15 26.00 -41.41 -8.55
CA ALA A 15 26.73 -41.61 -7.31
C ALA A 15 25.84 -41.07 -6.20
N ALA A 16 25.36 -41.96 -5.34
CA ALA A 16 24.51 -41.65 -4.21
C ALA A 16 25.35 -40.93 -3.15
N CYS A 17 25.21 -39.61 -3.06
CA CYS A 17 25.49 -38.85 -1.85
C CYS A 17 24.15 -38.34 -1.32
N ILE A 18 23.73 -38.88 -0.18
CA ILE A 18 22.62 -38.33 0.61
C ILE A 18 23.13 -37.02 1.20
N SER A 19 23.05 -35.94 0.42
CA SER A 19 23.06 -34.60 0.98
C SER A 19 21.66 -34.34 1.53
N MET A 20 21.53 -34.30 2.86
CA MET A 20 20.38 -33.67 3.49
C MET A 20 20.35 -32.22 3.02
N LEU A 21 19.59 -31.96 1.95
CA LEU A 21 19.12 -30.63 1.62
C LEU A 21 18.12 -30.27 2.72
N GLY A 22 18.65 -29.79 3.85
CA GLY A 22 17.88 -28.90 4.69
C GLY A 22 17.48 -27.75 3.78
N SER A 23 16.20 -27.69 3.41
CA SER A 23 15.62 -26.48 2.86
C SER A 23 16.11 -25.32 3.71
N PRO A 24 16.70 -24.25 3.16
CA PRO A 24 16.90 -23.06 3.94
C PRO A 24 15.48 -22.63 4.34
N LEU A 25 15.11 -22.89 5.60
CA LEU A 25 14.02 -22.20 6.25
C LEU A 25 14.35 -20.74 6.00
N ALA A 26 13.59 -20.09 5.12
CA ALA A 26 13.68 -18.65 4.91
C ALA A 26 13.72 -18.05 6.31
N ALA A 27 14.81 -17.36 6.66
CA ALA A 27 14.95 -16.73 7.96
C ALA A 27 13.64 -15.98 8.23
N ALA A 28 12.88 -16.44 9.22
CA ALA A 28 11.56 -15.87 9.48
C ALA A 28 11.76 -14.37 9.64
N ALA A 29 11.13 -13.59 8.77
CA ALA A 29 11.21 -12.14 8.88
C ALA A 29 10.83 -11.76 10.31
N ASP A 30 11.65 -10.92 10.96
CA ASP A 30 11.39 -10.47 12.32
C ASP A 30 10.07 -9.69 12.32
N THR A 31 9.00 -10.35 12.76
CA THR A 31 7.64 -9.81 12.78
C THR A 31 7.27 -9.43 14.21
N VAL A 32 6.39 -8.45 14.34
CA VAL A 32 5.87 -7.98 15.63
C VAL A 32 4.37 -7.74 15.54
N GLU A 33 3.69 -8.04 16.64
CA GLU A 33 2.28 -7.72 16.81
C GLU A 33 2.13 -6.25 17.19
N VAL A 34 1.47 -5.47 16.33
CA VAL A 34 1.25 -4.03 16.54
C VAL A 34 -0.17 -3.71 17.00
N ALA A 35 -1.10 -4.63 16.79
CA ALA A 35 -2.48 -4.61 17.27
C ALA A 35 -2.95 -6.07 17.43
N PRO A 36 -3.99 -6.36 18.22
CA PRO A 36 -4.49 -7.72 18.38
C PRO A 36 -4.72 -8.43 17.04
N GLY A 37 -3.94 -9.48 16.76
CA GLY A 37 -4.00 -10.26 15.52
C GLY A 37 -3.39 -9.60 14.28
N VAL A 38 -2.66 -8.49 14.43
CA VAL A 38 -2.01 -7.79 13.32
C VAL A 38 -0.49 -7.85 13.42
N GLN A 39 0.10 -8.74 12.62
CA GLN A 39 1.55 -8.88 12.46
C GLN A 39 2.08 -7.96 11.37
N VAL A 40 3.20 -7.30 11.65
CA VAL A 40 3.98 -6.55 10.67
C VAL A 40 5.45 -6.95 10.70
N THR A 41 6.12 -6.91 9.56
CA THR A 41 7.58 -7.04 9.47
C THR A 41 8.24 -5.80 10.06
N LYS A 42 9.20 -5.97 10.99
CA LYS A 42 9.97 -4.84 11.51
C LYS A 42 10.83 -4.24 10.40
N ARG A 43 10.75 -2.92 10.26
CA ARG A 43 11.54 -2.13 9.33
C ARG A 43 12.07 -0.92 10.09
N SER A 44 13.36 -0.64 9.93
CA SER A 44 13.99 0.56 10.45
C SER A 44 14.67 1.32 9.32
N TYR A 45 14.67 2.63 9.43
CA TYR A 45 15.17 3.54 8.41
C TYR A 45 16.11 4.56 9.05
N THR A 46 16.96 5.19 8.23
CA THR A 46 17.77 6.34 8.65
C THR A 46 16.90 7.60 8.71
N ALA A 47 16.07 7.72 9.75
CA ALA A 47 15.19 8.85 10.00
C ALA A 47 14.87 8.99 11.50
N PRO A 48 14.41 10.16 11.98
CA PRO A 48 13.90 10.29 13.34
C PRO A 48 12.83 9.24 13.64
N THR A 49 12.83 8.71 14.86
CA THR A 49 11.93 7.64 15.33
C THR A 49 10.47 7.94 15.05
N ASN A 50 10.01 9.15 15.37
CA ASN A 50 8.63 9.61 15.15
C ASN A 50 8.26 9.81 13.68
N GLU A 51 9.24 9.82 12.77
CA GLU A 51 9.05 9.93 11.33
C GLU A 51 9.04 8.57 10.60
N GLN A 52 9.20 7.47 11.33
CA GLN A 52 9.11 6.09 10.84
C GLN A 52 7.79 5.45 11.27
N PRO A 53 7.14 4.60 10.46
CA PRO A 53 5.95 3.84 10.88
C PRO A 53 6.19 3.12 12.21
N PHE A 54 5.16 3.09 13.06
CA PHE A 54 5.21 2.46 14.39
C PHE A 54 6.36 2.96 15.27
N PHE A 55 6.73 4.24 15.13
CA PHE A 55 7.90 4.82 15.80
C PHE A 55 9.20 4.02 15.56
N GLY A 56 9.37 3.44 14.37
CA GLY A 56 10.54 2.61 14.04
C GLY A 56 10.71 1.39 14.94
N PHE A 57 9.64 0.93 15.61
CA PHE A 57 9.67 -0.16 16.59
C PHE A 57 10.63 0.09 17.77
N ALA A 58 10.96 1.35 18.05
CA ALA A 58 11.84 1.71 19.16
C ALA A 58 11.15 1.45 20.51
N ALA A 59 11.91 0.91 21.46
CA ALA A 59 11.45 0.76 22.83
C ALA A 59 11.31 2.14 23.48
N LYS A 60 10.11 2.44 23.99
CA LYS A 60 9.85 3.71 24.68
C LYS A 60 10.18 3.63 26.17
N ASN A 61 10.83 4.66 26.70
CA ASN A 61 11.03 4.84 28.14
C ASN A 61 9.74 5.28 28.85
N SER A 62 9.79 5.45 30.17
CA SER A 62 8.62 5.79 30.99
C SER A 62 8.08 7.18 30.66
N GLU A 63 8.96 8.15 30.40
CA GLU A 63 8.62 9.53 30.09
C GLU A 63 7.91 9.66 28.72
N GLU A 64 8.38 8.89 27.73
CA GLU A 64 7.78 8.82 26.39
C GLU A 64 6.39 8.18 26.45
N LYS A 65 6.21 7.09 27.20
CA LYS A 65 4.90 6.46 27.41
C LYS A 65 3.92 7.40 28.09
N ALA A 66 4.36 8.11 29.14
CA ALA A 66 3.52 9.11 29.81
C ALA A 66 3.13 10.26 28.86
N SER A 67 4.02 10.65 27.94
CA SER A 67 3.74 11.67 26.93
C SER A 67 2.72 11.18 25.88
N ASP A 68 2.82 9.93 25.43
CA ASP A 68 1.84 9.31 24.54
C ASP A 68 0.45 9.26 25.19
N GLU A 69 0.37 8.80 26.44
CA GLU A 69 -0.88 8.71 27.20
C GLU A 69 -1.52 10.10 27.37
N LYS A 70 -0.72 11.10 27.73
CA LYS A 70 -1.18 12.49 27.84
C LYS A 70 -1.73 13.01 26.50
N PHE A 71 -1.05 12.71 25.39
CA PHE A 71 -1.53 13.07 24.05
C PHE A 71 -2.88 12.42 23.75
N VAL A 72 -3.00 11.10 23.96
CA VAL A 72 -4.24 10.34 23.70
C VAL A 72 -5.39 10.87 24.55
N SER A 73 -5.20 11.07 25.85
CA SER A 73 -6.23 11.63 26.72
C SER A 73 -6.64 13.05 26.32
N ALA A 74 -5.69 13.91 25.94
CA ALA A 74 -5.98 15.28 25.53
C ALA A 74 -6.82 15.33 24.25
N ILE A 75 -6.47 14.55 23.22
CA ILE A 75 -7.21 14.57 21.95
C ILE A 75 -8.58 13.91 22.08
N ILE A 76 -8.71 12.84 22.89
CA ILE A 76 -10.02 12.23 23.19
C ILE A 76 -10.91 13.24 23.94
N GLY A 77 -10.37 13.93 24.95
CA GLY A 77 -11.11 14.97 25.66
C GLY A 77 -11.54 16.13 24.75
N ALA A 78 -10.68 16.55 23.82
CA ALA A 78 -10.99 17.65 22.89
C ALA A 78 -12.01 17.27 21.80
N THR A 79 -12.06 16.01 21.37
CA THR A 79 -12.94 15.54 20.29
C THR A 79 -14.20 14.84 20.79
N GLY A 80 -14.22 14.46 22.07
CA GLY A 80 -15.34 13.83 22.77
C GLY A 80 -15.41 12.31 22.67
N SER A 81 -14.63 11.66 21.81
CA SER A 81 -14.54 10.19 21.74
C SER A 81 -13.24 9.70 21.11
N ARG A 82 -12.90 8.42 21.30
CA ARG A 82 -11.70 7.81 20.71
C ARG A 82 -11.80 7.72 19.19
N GLU A 83 -12.99 7.42 18.68
CA GLU A 83 -13.30 7.35 17.25
C GLU A 83 -13.08 8.71 16.58
N LYS A 84 -13.65 9.78 17.16
CA LYS A 84 -13.49 11.15 16.64
C LYS A 84 -12.04 11.64 16.73
N ALA A 85 -11.32 11.26 17.79
CA ALA A 85 -9.89 11.54 17.90
C ALA A 85 -9.09 10.89 16.78
N PHE A 86 -9.36 9.62 16.48
CA PHE A 86 -8.71 8.89 15.40
C PHE A 86 -9.02 9.51 14.03
N GLU A 87 -10.29 9.82 13.77
CA GLU A 87 -10.74 10.49 12.54
C GLU A 87 -10.05 11.84 12.35
N GLU A 88 -9.99 12.68 13.38
CA GLU A 88 -9.33 13.99 13.33
C GLU A 88 -7.83 13.86 13.01
N ILE A 89 -7.13 12.96 13.70
CA ILE A 89 -5.68 12.79 13.51
C ILE A 89 -5.37 12.17 12.13
N THR A 90 -6.15 11.19 11.69
CA THR A 90 -5.98 10.62 10.33
C THR A 90 -6.31 11.63 9.25
N MET A 91 -7.31 12.48 9.43
CA MET A 91 -7.63 13.59 8.51
C MET A 91 -6.45 14.54 8.37
N ARG A 92 -5.77 14.89 9.48
CA ARG A 92 -4.53 15.70 9.44
C ARG A 92 -3.41 14.97 8.69
N GLY A 93 -3.27 13.67 8.88
CA GLY A 93 -2.31 12.84 8.14
C GLY A 93 -2.56 12.88 6.63
N TRP A 94 -3.79 12.65 6.20
CA TRP A 94 -4.17 12.74 4.78
C TRP A 94 -4.03 14.13 4.20
N ARG A 95 -4.33 15.19 4.97
CA ARG A 95 -4.06 16.58 4.55
C ARG A 95 -2.56 16.82 4.35
N ALA A 96 -1.71 16.28 5.21
CA ALA A 96 -0.26 16.37 5.05
C ALA A 96 0.23 15.62 3.80
N VAL A 97 -0.31 14.41 3.52
CA VAL A 97 -0.04 13.68 2.27
C VAL A 97 -0.42 14.54 1.05
N ASN A 98 -1.64 15.07 1.03
CA ASN A 98 -2.16 15.85 -0.10
C ASN A 98 -1.40 17.17 -0.34
N THR A 99 -0.66 17.65 0.65
CA THR A 99 0.16 18.86 0.56
C THR A 99 1.66 18.54 0.44
N GLY A 100 2.02 17.28 0.18
CA GLY A 100 3.41 16.83 -0.02
C GLY A 100 4.25 16.79 1.26
N LYS A 101 3.66 17.04 2.43
CA LYS A 101 4.34 17.03 3.73
C LYS A 101 4.42 15.62 4.31
N ILE A 102 5.07 14.72 3.58
CA ILE A 102 5.15 13.28 3.93
C ILE A 102 5.80 13.07 5.31
N ARG A 103 6.74 13.93 5.72
CA ARG A 103 7.32 13.87 7.06
C ARG A 103 6.29 14.11 8.15
N GLU A 104 5.46 15.13 7.99
CA GLU A 104 4.37 15.43 8.92
C GLU A 104 3.31 14.33 8.90
N ALA A 105 2.99 13.78 7.72
CA ALA A 105 2.05 12.67 7.61
C ALA A 105 2.48 11.47 8.47
N ALA A 106 3.77 11.11 8.46
CA ALA A 106 4.31 10.05 9.32
C ALA A 106 4.06 10.34 10.81
N LEU A 107 4.27 11.58 11.26
CA LEU A 107 3.96 11.99 12.64
C LEU A 107 2.48 11.77 12.97
N ARG A 108 1.57 12.18 12.08
CA ARG A 108 0.12 12.05 12.29
C ARG A 108 -0.34 10.59 12.30
N PHE A 109 0.18 9.76 11.40
CA PHE A 109 -0.18 8.34 11.42
C PHE A 109 0.40 7.60 12.64
N ASN A 110 1.59 7.98 13.12
CA ASN A 110 2.09 7.50 14.41
C ASN A 110 1.21 7.93 15.59
N GLN A 111 0.67 9.16 15.57
CA GLN A 111 -0.32 9.59 16.55
C GLN A 111 -1.63 8.79 16.45
N ALA A 112 -2.10 8.49 15.24
CA ALA A 112 -3.28 7.65 15.02
C ALA A 112 -3.08 6.22 15.55
N PHE A 113 -1.87 5.66 15.41
CA PHE A 113 -1.49 4.37 15.97
C PHE A 113 -1.65 4.31 17.50
N LEU A 114 -1.31 5.39 18.21
CA LEU A 114 -1.52 5.49 19.67
C LEU A 114 -3.00 5.50 20.07
N ILE A 115 -3.89 5.94 19.16
CA ILE A 115 -5.31 6.11 19.44
C ILE A 115 -6.08 4.83 19.12
N SER A 116 -5.91 4.26 17.93
CA SER A 116 -6.65 3.07 17.50
C SER A 116 -5.80 2.28 16.49
N PRO A 117 -4.96 1.35 16.98
CA PRO A 117 -4.07 0.58 16.12
C PRO A 117 -4.81 -0.44 15.22
N GLU A 118 -6.06 -0.77 15.51
CA GLU A 118 -6.89 -1.75 14.78
C GLU A 118 -7.51 -1.23 13.47
N GLN A 119 -7.42 0.07 13.19
CA GLN A 119 -8.19 0.71 12.13
C GLN A 119 -7.52 0.64 10.75
N SER A 120 -8.29 0.31 9.70
CA SER A 120 -7.78 0.19 8.32
C SER A 120 -7.03 1.43 7.82
N SER A 121 -7.58 2.63 8.07
CA SER A 121 -7.03 3.90 7.61
C SER A 121 -5.61 4.18 8.13
N LEU A 122 -5.23 3.59 9.27
CA LEU A 122 -3.88 3.72 9.82
C LEU A 122 -2.86 3.04 8.92
N TYR A 123 -3.08 1.76 8.62
CA TYR A 123 -2.17 0.96 7.79
C TYR A 123 -2.12 1.48 6.36
N HIS A 124 -3.24 2.01 5.85
CA HIS A 124 -3.26 2.73 4.59
C HIS A 124 -2.30 3.95 4.63
N GLY A 125 -2.41 4.78 5.66
CA GLY A 125 -1.52 5.93 5.85
C GLY A 125 -0.04 5.54 5.96
N PHE A 126 0.28 4.50 6.72
CA PHE A 126 1.65 3.98 6.80
C PHE A 126 2.15 3.39 5.49
N ALA A 127 1.29 2.75 4.68
CA ALA A 127 1.68 2.27 3.36
C ALA A 127 2.13 3.43 2.44
N VAL A 128 1.38 4.53 2.47
CA VAL A 128 1.72 5.77 1.74
C VAL A 128 3.02 6.36 2.26
N VAL A 129 3.24 6.39 3.58
CA VAL A 129 4.52 6.86 4.16
C VAL A 129 5.69 5.96 3.72
N ALA A 130 5.56 4.64 3.79
CA ALA A 130 6.58 3.69 3.36
C ALA A 130 6.95 3.91 1.88
N GLN A 131 5.93 4.08 1.03
CA GLN A 131 6.11 4.36 -0.39
C GLN A 131 6.84 5.69 -0.63
N PHE A 132 6.28 6.82 -0.19
CA PHE A 132 6.77 8.14 -0.61
C PHE A 132 7.96 8.65 0.18
N ARG A 133 8.12 8.22 1.43
CA ARG A 133 9.23 8.67 2.27
C ARG A 133 10.47 7.82 2.13
N PHE A 134 10.27 6.50 2.12
CA PHE A 134 11.36 5.54 2.23
C PHE A 134 11.58 4.76 0.93
N ASN A 135 10.68 4.89 -0.05
CA ASN A 135 10.68 4.08 -1.26
C ASN A 135 10.74 2.56 -0.94
N ASP A 136 10.19 2.16 0.21
CA ASP A 136 10.10 0.77 0.63
C ASP A 136 8.78 0.19 0.11
N LEU A 137 8.85 -0.31 -1.13
CA LEU A 137 7.69 -0.87 -1.82
C LEU A 137 7.22 -2.19 -1.19
N ASP A 138 8.11 -2.95 -0.53
CA ASP A 138 7.73 -4.19 0.13
C ASP A 138 6.92 -3.89 1.40
N ALA A 139 7.38 -2.95 2.23
CA ALA A 139 6.65 -2.49 3.40
C ALA A 139 5.31 -1.85 3.01
N ALA A 140 5.28 -1.01 1.96
CA ALA A 140 4.05 -0.42 1.48
C ALA A 140 3.03 -1.49 1.03
N ASN A 141 3.47 -2.48 0.26
CA ASN A 141 2.64 -3.60 -0.19
C ASN A 141 2.07 -4.42 0.98
N GLU A 142 2.90 -4.71 1.98
CA GLU A 142 2.47 -5.39 3.20
C GLU A 142 1.38 -4.60 3.92
N LEU A 143 1.62 -3.30 4.14
CA LEU A 143 0.71 -2.42 4.87
C LEU A 143 -0.62 -2.20 4.14
N PHE A 144 -0.63 -2.11 2.81
CA PHE A 144 -1.88 -2.09 2.03
C PHE A 144 -2.68 -3.39 2.20
N LYS A 145 -2.01 -4.55 2.19
CA LYS A 145 -2.67 -5.85 2.41
C LYS A 145 -3.25 -5.97 3.82
N ILE A 146 -2.57 -5.41 4.82
CA ILE A 146 -3.08 -5.35 6.19
C ILE A 146 -4.29 -4.41 6.25
N ALA A 147 -4.21 -3.21 5.67
CA ALA A 147 -5.30 -2.25 5.63
C ALA A 147 -6.59 -2.86 5.04
N LEU A 148 -6.49 -3.67 3.99
CA LEU A 148 -7.63 -4.34 3.35
C LEU A 148 -8.32 -5.39 4.24
N LYS A 149 -7.62 -5.90 5.26
CA LYS A 149 -8.15 -6.91 6.20
C LYS A 149 -8.74 -6.29 7.46
N GLN A 150 -8.40 -5.04 7.75
CA GLN A 150 -8.91 -4.35 8.93
C GLN A 150 -10.36 -3.89 8.77
N PRO A 151 -11.08 -3.66 9.87
CA PRO A 151 -12.45 -3.14 9.83
C PRO A 151 -12.56 -1.80 9.11
N ASN A 152 -13.72 -1.58 8.48
CA ASN A 152 -14.14 -0.31 7.89
C ASN A 152 -13.10 0.33 6.95
N PRO A 153 -12.58 -0.40 5.93
CA PRO A 153 -11.67 0.20 4.96
C PRO A 153 -12.38 1.32 4.19
N VAL A 154 -11.65 2.41 3.93
CA VAL A 154 -12.17 3.50 3.10
C VAL A 154 -12.46 2.99 1.69
N LYS A 155 -13.51 3.51 1.06
CA LYS A 155 -13.95 3.08 -0.29
C LYS A 155 -12.83 3.12 -1.33
N ALA A 156 -11.95 4.13 -1.24
CA ALA A 156 -10.84 4.33 -2.17
C ALA A 156 -9.66 3.36 -1.97
N LEU A 157 -9.61 2.57 -0.87
CA LEU A 157 -8.41 1.80 -0.49
C LEU A 157 -7.92 0.85 -1.58
N ARG A 158 -8.84 0.15 -2.28
CA ARG A 158 -8.44 -0.74 -3.39
C ARG A 158 -7.93 0.04 -4.59
N ALA A 159 -8.48 1.21 -4.87
CA ALA A 159 -7.98 2.08 -5.94
C ALA A 159 -6.56 2.58 -5.63
N ASP A 160 -6.33 3.02 -4.40
CA ASP A 160 -5.02 3.49 -3.93
C ASP A 160 -3.98 2.36 -3.92
N TYR A 161 -4.36 1.16 -3.45
CA TYR A 161 -3.49 -0.02 -3.51
C TYR A 161 -3.17 -0.42 -4.95
N GLY A 162 -4.17 -0.41 -5.84
CA GLY A 162 -3.97 -0.66 -7.25
C GLY A 162 -3.03 0.36 -7.90
N ARG A 163 -3.18 1.64 -7.57
CA ARG A 163 -2.28 2.71 -8.03
C ARG A 163 -0.85 2.50 -7.53
N PHE A 164 -0.69 2.14 -6.26
CA PHE A 164 0.59 1.76 -5.69
C PHE A 164 1.24 0.62 -6.50
N LEU A 165 0.49 -0.44 -6.80
CA LEU A 165 1.00 -1.58 -7.58
C LEU A 165 1.46 -1.17 -8.99
N LEU A 166 0.75 -0.24 -9.64
CA LEU A 166 1.16 0.32 -10.93
C LEU A 166 2.47 1.10 -10.83
N ILE A 167 2.61 1.96 -9.82
CA ILE A 167 3.86 2.70 -9.55
C ILE A 167 5.02 1.73 -9.25
N ALA A 168 4.73 0.65 -8.52
CA ALA A 168 5.67 -0.43 -8.23
C ALA A 168 5.94 -1.35 -9.44
N LYS A 169 5.46 -1.01 -10.65
CA LYS A 169 5.64 -1.77 -11.90
C LYS A 169 5.09 -3.20 -11.83
N ARG A 170 3.99 -3.41 -11.09
CA ARG A 170 3.30 -4.69 -10.89
C ARG A 170 1.87 -4.68 -11.46
N PRO A 171 1.68 -4.37 -12.76
CA PRO A 171 0.34 -4.22 -13.36
C PRO A 171 -0.49 -5.51 -13.36
N ARG A 172 0.15 -6.69 -13.42
CA ARG A 172 -0.53 -7.99 -13.32
C ARG A 172 -1.20 -8.19 -11.96
N GLU A 173 -0.60 -7.66 -10.90
CA GLU A 173 -1.19 -7.70 -9.55
C GLU A 173 -2.16 -6.55 -9.32
N ALA A 174 -1.92 -5.39 -9.94
CA ALA A 174 -2.82 -4.24 -9.85
C ALA A 174 -4.20 -4.54 -10.45
N GLN A 175 -4.24 -5.20 -11.61
CA GLN A 175 -5.48 -5.42 -12.35
C GLN A 175 -6.59 -6.09 -11.52
N PRO A 176 -6.41 -7.26 -10.87
CA PRO A 176 -7.48 -7.88 -10.09
C PRO A 176 -7.93 -7.04 -8.89
N VAL A 177 -7.00 -6.28 -8.27
CA VAL A 177 -7.33 -5.35 -7.18
C VAL A 177 -8.23 -4.22 -7.69
N LEU A 178 -7.91 -3.67 -8.86
CA LEU A 178 -8.64 -2.57 -9.49
C LEU A 178 -9.97 -3.02 -10.09
N GLU A 179 -10.05 -4.24 -10.62
CA GLU A 179 -11.30 -4.86 -11.02
C GLU A 179 -12.27 -5.00 -9.84
N GLN A 180 -11.75 -5.31 -8.65
CA GLN A 180 -12.58 -5.29 -7.44
C GLN A 180 -12.92 -3.85 -7.01
N ALA A 181 -11.97 -2.91 -7.12
CA ALA A 181 -12.21 -1.49 -6.79
C ALA A 181 -13.39 -0.89 -7.59
N VAL A 182 -13.46 -1.13 -8.90
CA VAL A 182 -14.56 -0.63 -9.75
C VAL A 182 -15.89 -1.36 -9.51
N LYS A 183 -15.87 -2.59 -8.99
CA LYS A 183 -17.09 -3.29 -8.56
C LYS A 183 -17.62 -2.73 -7.25
N ASP A 184 -16.74 -2.48 -6.29
CA ASP A 184 -17.10 -1.96 -4.97
C ASP A 184 -17.52 -0.49 -5.01
N SER A 185 -16.93 0.28 -5.94
CA SER A 185 -17.14 1.72 -6.08
C SER A 185 -17.19 2.10 -7.57
N PRO A 186 -18.29 1.78 -8.27
CA PRO A 186 -18.41 1.99 -9.71
C PRO A 186 -18.38 3.47 -10.13
N ASP A 187 -18.62 4.39 -9.20
CA ASP A 187 -18.57 5.83 -9.45
C ASP A 187 -17.20 6.46 -9.16
N LEU A 188 -16.21 5.68 -8.70
CA LEU A 188 -14.86 6.17 -8.44
C LEU A 188 -14.06 6.22 -9.74
N GLY A 189 -14.05 7.37 -10.42
CA GLY A 189 -13.33 7.57 -11.69
C GLY A 189 -11.83 7.23 -11.64
N ASP A 190 -11.19 7.45 -10.49
CA ASP A 190 -9.76 7.13 -10.28
C ASP A 190 -9.52 5.61 -10.34
N ALA A 191 -10.45 4.80 -9.83
CA ALA A 191 -10.37 3.33 -9.91
C ALA A 191 -10.44 2.85 -11.37
N TRP A 192 -11.35 3.42 -12.17
CA TRP A 192 -11.46 3.12 -13.60
C TRP A 192 -10.23 3.57 -14.38
N THR A 193 -9.68 4.75 -14.08
CA THR A 193 -8.44 5.23 -14.69
C THR A 193 -7.29 4.28 -14.40
N ASN A 194 -7.09 3.92 -13.14
CA ASN A 194 -6.03 2.99 -12.74
C ASN A 194 -6.25 1.61 -13.41
N LEU A 195 -7.49 1.13 -13.51
CA LEU A 195 -7.80 -0.12 -14.22
C LEU A 195 -7.43 -0.06 -15.70
N ALA A 196 -7.70 1.06 -16.38
CA ALA A 196 -7.29 1.28 -17.76
C ALA A 196 -5.76 1.20 -17.90
N VAL A 197 -5.03 1.88 -17.02
CA VAL A 197 -3.55 1.84 -16.99
C VAL A 197 -3.04 0.42 -16.76
N ALA A 198 -3.63 -0.32 -15.81
CA ALA A 198 -3.24 -1.71 -15.52
C ALA A 198 -3.42 -2.63 -16.74
N ARG A 199 -4.58 -2.55 -17.41
CA ARG A 199 -4.89 -3.35 -18.60
C ARG A 199 -3.95 -3.02 -19.76
N PHE A 200 -3.67 -1.74 -19.97
CA PHE A 200 -2.73 -1.30 -21.00
C PHE A 200 -1.31 -1.83 -20.74
N GLN A 201 -0.81 -1.71 -19.50
CA GLN A 201 0.51 -2.24 -19.12
C GLN A 201 0.59 -3.77 -19.19
N ASN A 202 -0.54 -4.47 -19.07
CA ASN A 202 -0.64 -5.91 -19.28
C ASN A 202 -0.77 -6.33 -20.75
N GLY A 203 -0.86 -5.36 -21.69
CA GLY A 203 -0.93 -5.58 -23.13
C GLY A 203 -2.34 -5.66 -23.71
N ASP A 204 -3.39 -5.40 -22.92
CA ASP A 204 -4.77 -5.42 -23.38
C ASP A 204 -5.28 -4.00 -23.67
N ALA A 205 -4.89 -3.47 -24.84
CA ALA A 205 -5.26 -2.13 -25.26
C ALA A 205 -6.79 -1.95 -25.44
N ALA A 206 -7.49 -3.00 -25.89
CA ALA A 206 -8.94 -2.94 -26.06
C ALA A 206 -9.67 -2.81 -24.72
N ALA A 207 -9.31 -3.63 -23.73
CA ALA A 207 -9.90 -3.55 -22.40
C ALA A 207 -9.47 -2.28 -21.65
N ALA A 208 -8.28 -1.74 -21.95
CA ALA A 208 -7.84 -0.45 -21.45
C ALA A 208 -8.73 0.69 -21.96
N CYS A 209 -9.05 0.72 -23.26
CA CYS A 209 -9.95 1.72 -23.82
C CYS A 209 -11.36 1.65 -23.22
N ALA A 210 -11.91 0.43 -23.06
CA ALA A 210 -13.21 0.27 -22.40
C ALA A 210 -13.21 0.82 -20.96
N ALA A 211 -12.16 0.55 -20.18
CA ALA A 211 -12.03 1.12 -18.82
C ALA A 211 -11.81 2.64 -18.82
N ALA A 212 -11.07 3.16 -19.81
CA ALA A 212 -10.85 4.59 -19.98
C ALA A 212 -12.16 5.33 -20.38
N ASP A 213 -13.04 4.69 -21.13
CA ASP A 213 -14.36 5.23 -21.47
C ASP A 213 -15.25 5.32 -20.24
N GLU A 214 -15.26 4.28 -19.40
CA GLU A 214 -15.94 4.33 -18.11
C GLU A 214 -15.35 5.41 -17.21
N ALA A 215 -14.02 5.51 -17.10
CA ALA A 215 -13.37 6.58 -16.32
C ALA A 215 -13.86 7.97 -16.75
N GLY A 216 -13.93 8.26 -18.05
CA GLY A 216 -14.40 9.54 -18.58
C GLY A 216 -15.84 9.89 -18.20
N LYS A 217 -16.71 8.90 -17.99
CA LYS A 217 -18.10 9.09 -17.51
C LYS A 217 -18.16 9.38 -16.01
N LYS A 218 -17.12 9.02 -15.25
CA LYS A 218 -17.09 9.03 -13.77
C LYS A 218 -16.25 10.15 -13.15
N ARG A 219 -15.91 11.18 -13.92
CA ARG A 219 -15.22 12.42 -13.46
C ARG A 219 -14.00 12.12 -12.56
N PRO A 220 -12.90 11.58 -13.11
CA PRO A 220 -11.70 11.29 -12.34
C PRO A 220 -11.12 12.58 -11.74
N SER A 221 -10.32 12.43 -10.69
CA SER A 221 -9.54 13.52 -10.11
C SER A 221 -8.58 14.11 -11.15
N ASN A 222 -8.08 15.34 -10.92
CA ASN A 222 -7.17 15.99 -11.86
C ASN A 222 -5.93 15.13 -12.14
N ASN A 223 -5.33 14.52 -11.10
CA ASN A 223 -4.17 13.65 -11.26
C ASN A 223 -4.49 12.42 -12.13
N SER A 224 -5.68 11.82 -11.95
CA SER A 224 -6.14 10.71 -12.80
C SER A 224 -6.57 11.17 -14.20
N GLY A 225 -6.93 12.43 -14.40
CA GLY A 225 -7.22 13.00 -15.72
C GLY A 225 -6.01 12.93 -16.67
N ASP A 226 -4.82 13.24 -16.18
CA ASP A 226 -3.58 13.17 -16.98
C ASP A 226 -3.22 11.71 -17.35
N ASP A 227 -3.35 10.80 -16.39
CA ASP A 227 -3.17 9.36 -16.61
C ASP A 227 -4.18 8.82 -17.63
N LEU A 228 -5.44 9.28 -17.54
CA LEU A 228 -6.51 8.91 -18.46
C LEU A 228 -6.21 9.36 -19.89
N MET A 229 -5.77 10.60 -20.08
CA MET A 229 -5.38 11.09 -21.42
C MET A 229 -4.19 10.31 -21.97
N THR A 230 -3.21 10.02 -21.11
CA THR A 230 -2.01 9.27 -21.49
C THR A 230 -2.34 7.86 -21.93
N VAL A 231 -3.16 7.13 -21.17
CA VAL A 231 -3.55 5.76 -21.53
C VAL A 231 -4.42 5.73 -22.79
N ARG A 232 -5.34 6.69 -22.96
CA ARG A 232 -6.17 6.77 -24.18
C ARG A 232 -5.32 6.94 -25.43
N LYS A 233 -4.33 7.83 -25.37
CA LYS A 233 -3.39 8.06 -26.47
C LYS A 233 -2.53 6.83 -26.73
N ALA A 234 -1.96 6.24 -25.69
CA ALA A 234 -1.05 5.11 -25.82
C ALA A 234 -1.75 3.83 -26.31
N ALA A 235 -3.00 3.60 -25.89
CA ALA A 235 -3.84 2.49 -26.31
C ALA A 235 -4.58 2.74 -27.64
N GLN A 236 -4.45 3.94 -28.22
CA GLN A 236 -5.12 4.33 -29.47
C GLN A 236 -6.65 4.19 -29.38
N CYS A 237 -7.23 4.65 -28.27
CA CYS A 237 -8.69 4.65 -28.08
C CYS A 237 -9.36 5.57 -29.09
N LYS A 238 -10.56 5.18 -29.53
CA LYS A 238 -11.35 5.90 -30.54
C LYS A 238 -12.10 7.08 -29.95
#